data_AF-A0A8J4XA73-F1
#
_entry.id   AF-A0A8J4XA73-F1
#
_cell.length_a   1.000
_cell.length_b   1.000
_cell.length_c   1.000
_cell.angle_alpha   90.00
_cell.angle_beta   90.00
_cell.angle_gamma   90.00
#
_symmetry.space_group_name_H-M   'P 1'
#
loop_
_entity.id
_entity.type
_entity.pdbx_description
1 polymer ?
#
loop_
_entity_poly.entity_id
_entity_poly.type
_entity_poly.pdbx_seq_one_letter_code
_entity_poly.pdbx_strand_id
1 'polypeptide(L)'
;MEEADLLRERLQAITEKRRIQEDIVKKRREIEEEKLKLQYLKKKALREQWLMDGLSSQNEQEEEAMKAQAEEVQRQSMFLQQQINRIEREIEDLETEEMNISTNEELILKRLKEVEKKTEDIIK
;
A
#
# COMPACT_ATOMS: atom_id res chain seq x y z
N MET A 1 -39.41 2.72 9.50
CA MET A 1 -38.46 3.79 9.84
C MET A 1 -37.09 3.15 10.09
N GLU A 2 -37.00 2.19 11.01
CA GLU A 2 -35.79 1.40 11.32
C GLU A 2 -35.14 0.71 10.10
N GLU A 3 -35.91 0.07 9.22
CA GLU A 3 -35.38 -0.59 8.01
C GLU A 3 -34.68 0.39 7.05
N ALA A 4 -35.29 1.56 6.82
CA ALA A 4 -34.75 2.57 5.90
C ALA A 4 -33.43 3.17 6.43
N ASP A 5 -33.30 3.31 7.75
CA ASP A 5 -32.06 3.78 8.37
C ASP A 5 -30.95 2.73 8.27
N LEU A 6 -31.27 1.45 8.54
CA LEU A 6 -30.31 0.34 8.35
C LEU A 6 -29.85 0.20 6.89
N LEU A 7 -30.75 0.40 5.92
CA LEU A 7 -30.38 0.42 4.49
C LEU A 7 -29.43 1.57 4.16
N ARG A 8 -29.66 2.76 4.74
CA ARG A 8 -28.77 3.91 4.55
C ARG A 8 -27.39 3.64 5.15
N GLU A 9 -27.33 3.11 6.37
CA GLU A 9 -26.07 2.73 7.03
C GLU A 9 -25.30 1.68 6.22
N ARG A 10 -26.00 0.67 5.68
CA ARG A 10 -25.40 -0.35 4.83
C ARG A 10 -24.78 0.25 3.57
N LEU A 11 -25.51 1.14 2.89
CA LEU A 11 -25.01 1.81 1.69
C LEU A 11 -23.78 2.67 1.97
N GLN A 12 -23.75 3.36 3.11
CA GLN A 12 -22.58 4.11 3.57
C GLN A 12 -21.38 3.18 3.81
N ALA A 13 -21.57 2.07 4.52
CA ALA A 13 -20.51 1.08 4.77
C ALA A 13 -19.94 0.51 3.47
N ILE A 14 -20.79 0.15 2.50
CA ILE A 14 -20.34 -0.35 1.19
C ILE A 14 -19.54 0.71 0.43
N THR A 15 -19.97 1.97 0.49
CA THR A 15 -19.31 3.08 -0.22
C THR A 15 -17.93 3.34 0.38
N GLU A 16 -17.82 3.40 1.72
CA GLU A 16 -16.54 3.61 2.38
C GLU A 16 -15.60 2.42 2.17
N LYS A 17 -16.11 1.19 2.23
CA LYS A 17 -15.34 -0.02 1.90
C LYS A 17 -14.71 0.07 0.51
N ARG A 18 -15.48 0.49 -0.50
CA ARG A 18 -14.96 0.66 -1.86
C ARG A 18 -13.89 1.74 -1.95
N ARG A 19 -14.08 2.87 -1.25
CA ARG A 19 -13.07 3.94 -1.19
C ARG A 19 -11.74 3.44 -0.64
N ILE A 20 -11.79 2.69 0.47
CA ILE A 20 -10.58 2.12 1.09
C ILE A 20 -9.91 1.10 0.15
N GLN A 21 -10.68 0.25 -0.53
CA GLN A 21 -10.14 -0.69 -1.50
C GLN A 21 -9.42 0.03 -2.65
N GLU A 22 -9.96 1.14 -3.16
CA GLU A 22 -9.30 1.97 -4.17
C GLU A 22 -7.99 2.58 -3.66
N ASP A 23 -7.98 3.07 -2.41
CA ASP A 23 -6.78 3.62 -1.76
C ASP A 23 -5.70 2.54 -1.57
N ILE A 24 -6.07 1.31 -1.19
CA ILE A 24 -5.16 0.17 -1.10
C ILE A 24 -4.53 -0.13 -2.46
N VAL A 25 -5.34 -0.20 -3.53
CA VAL A 25 -4.84 -0.45 -4.90
C VAL A 25 -3.86 0.65 -5.34
N LYS A 26 -4.18 1.91 -5.03
CA LYS A 26 -3.30 3.05 -5.31
C LYS A 26 -1.96 2.92 -4.57
N LYS A 27 -1.97 2.64 -3.27
CA LYS A 27 -0.73 2.45 -2.48
C LYS A 27 0.09 1.25 -2.94
N ARG A 28 -0.55 0.15 -3.32
CA ARG A 28 0.14 -1.02 -3.91
C ARG A 28 0.87 -0.66 -5.19
N ARG A 29 0.27 0.20 -6.02
CA ARG A 29 0.93 0.75 -7.21
C ARG A 29 2.12 1.64 -6.84
N GLU A 30 1.98 2.50 -5.83
CA GLU A 30 3.09 3.33 -5.33
C GLU A 30 4.28 2.47 -4.87
N ILE A 31 4.04 1.37 -4.16
CA ILE A 31 5.09 0.40 -3.79
C ILE A 31 5.81 -0.15 -5.03
N GLU A 32 5.08 -0.51 -6.08
CA GLU A 32 5.68 -1.05 -7.29
C GLU A 32 6.57 -0.02 -8.00
N GLU A 33 6.14 1.24 -8.01
CA GLU A 33 6.94 2.36 -8.54
C GLU A 33 8.23 2.56 -7.72
N GLU A 34 8.17 2.51 -6.39
CA GLU A 34 9.35 2.59 -5.52
C GLU A 34 10.28 1.38 -5.67
N LYS A 35 9.73 0.16 -5.81
CA LYS A 35 10.51 -1.06 -6.10
C LYS A 35 11.24 -0.94 -7.44
N LEU A 36 10.60 -0.38 -8.46
CA LEU A 36 11.22 -0.15 -9.75
C LEU A 36 12.38 0.86 -9.64
N LYS A 37 12.21 1.95 -8.90
CA LYS A 37 13.29 2.93 -8.62
C LYS A 37 14.47 2.25 -7.92
N LEU A 38 14.20 1.42 -6.93
CA LEU A 38 15.24 0.69 -6.20
C LEU A 38 16.00 -0.29 -7.11
N GLN A 39 15.30 -1.02 -7.99
CA GLN A 39 15.93 -1.89 -8.96
C GLN A 39 16.79 -1.10 -9.97
N TYR A 40 16.28 0.03 -10.47
CA TYR A 40 17.03 0.89 -11.38
C TYR A 40 18.31 1.40 -10.71
N LEU A 41 18.22 1.89 -9.48
CA LEU A 41 19.37 2.38 -8.71
C LEU A 41 20.44 1.28 -8.56
N LYS A 42 20.04 0.06 -8.20
CA LYS A 42 20.96 -1.10 -8.09
C LYS A 42 21.64 -1.43 -9.41
N LYS A 43 20.87 -1.47 -10.52
CA LYS A 43 21.42 -1.74 -11.86
C LYS A 43 22.38 -0.63 -12.32
N LYS A 44 22.03 0.62 -12.06
CA LYS A 44 22.87 1.79 -12.37
C LYS A 44 24.19 1.72 -11.60
N ALA A 45 24.14 1.50 -10.29
CA ALA A 45 25.33 1.40 -9.45
C ALA A 45 26.26 0.25 -9.88
N LEU A 46 25.70 -0.94 -10.18
CA LEU A 46 26.48 -2.06 -10.69
C LEU A 46 27.14 -1.76 -12.04
N ARG A 47 26.39 -1.11 -12.94
CA ARG A 47 26.93 -0.70 -14.25
C ARG A 47 28.07 0.29 -14.09
N GLU A 48 27.93 1.27 -13.20
CA GLU A 48 28.95 2.27 -12.90
C GLU A 48 30.21 1.60 -12.31
N GLN A 49 30.03 0.67 -11.37
CA GLN A 49 31.14 -0.13 -10.83
C GLN A 49 31.89 -0.89 -11.94
N TRP A 50 31.19 -1.59 -12.83
CA TRP A 50 31.82 -2.32 -13.93
C TRP A 50 32.54 -1.43 -14.95
N LEU A 51 32.04 -0.22 -15.20
CA LEU A 51 32.71 0.74 -16.08
C LEU A 51 34.05 1.20 -15.49
N MET A 52 34.15 1.29 -14.16
CA MET A 52 35.36 1.72 -13.45
C MET A 52 36.38 0.58 -13.26
N ASP A 53 35.92 -0.65 -13.06
CA ASP A 53 36.80 -1.83 -12.93
C ASP A 53 37.58 -2.14 -14.23
N GLY A 54 37.10 -1.68 -15.39
CA GLY A 54 37.78 -1.82 -16.68
C GLY A 54 38.92 -0.80 -16.92
N LEU A 55 39.09 0.19 -16.04
CA LEU A 55 40.14 1.20 -16.12
C LEU A 55 41.32 0.77 -15.24
N SER A 56 42.36 0.19 -15.87
CA SER A 56 43.50 -0.48 -15.23
C SER A 56 44.49 0.42 -14.47
N SER A 57 44.12 1.65 -14.14
CA SER A 57 44.94 2.61 -13.39
C SER A 57 44.04 3.55 -12.59
N GLN A 58 43.59 3.11 -11.42
CA GLN A 58 42.83 3.95 -10.49
C GLN A 58 43.80 4.83 -9.68
N ASN A 59 43.66 6.15 -9.78
CA ASN A 59 44.33 7.09 -8.88
C ASN A 59 43.58 7.17 -7.53
N GLU A 60 44.24 7.56 -6.43
CA GLU A 60 43.60 7.69 -5.09
C GLU A 60 42.32 8.54 -5.12
N GLN A 61 42.28 9.59 -5.94
CA GLN A 61 41.09 10.44 -6.12
C GLN A 61 39.90 9.70 -6.75
N GLU A 62 40.15 8.74 -7.64
CA GLU A 62 39.09 7.93 -8.28
C GLU A 62 38.55 6.88 -7.32
N GLU A 63 39.40 6.32 -6.46
CA GLU A 63 38.98 5.39 -5.40
C GLU A 63 38.10 6.09 -4.35
N GLU A 64 38.46 7.31 -3.96
CA GLU A 64 37.67 8.13 -3.03
C GLU A 64 36.32 8.54 -3.64
N ALA A 65 36.29 8.90 -4.93
CA ALA A 65 35.06 9.18 -5.65
C ALA A 65 34.15 7.94 -5.74
N MET A 66 34.71 6.74 -5.95
CA MET A 66 33.95 5.49 -5.97
C MET A 66 33.31 5.18 -4.61
N LYS A 67 34.06 5.39 -3.51
CA LYS A 67 33.52 5.22 -2.14
C LYS A 67 32.36 6.18 -1.88
N ALA A 68 32.52 7.45 -2.23
CA ALA A 68 31.46 8.45 -2.06
C ALA A 68 30.20 8.10 -2.86
N GLN A 69 30.36 7.62 -4.11
CA GLN A 69 29.25 7.16 -4.94
C GLN A 69 28.54 5.93 -4.34
N ALA A 70 29.30 4.95 -3.84
CA ALA A 70 28.75 3.77 -3.21
C ALA A 70 27.94 4.11 -1.93
N GLU A 71 28.46 5.04 -1.12
CA GLU A 71 27.74 5.55 0.06
C GLU A 71 26.43 6.24 -0.31
N GLU A 72 26.43 7.08 -1.35
CA GLU A 72 25.22 7.77 -1.80
C GLU A 72 24.17 6.78 -2.32
N VAL A 73 24.59 5.79 -3.12
CA VAL A 73 23.71 4.70 -3.58
C VAL A 73 23.13 3.94 -2.38
N GLN A 74 23.93 3.65 -1.38
CA GLN A 74 23.46 2.97 -0.17
C GLN A 74 22.42 3.81 0.58
N ARG A 75 22.67 5.12 0.75
CA ARG A 75 21.73 6.05 1.40
C ARG A 75 20.40 6.13 0.64
N GLN A 76 20.46 6.30 -0.68
CA GLN A 76 19.27 6.32 -1.53
C GLN A 76 18.50 4.99 -1.50
N SER A 77 19.22 3.86 -1.53
CA SER A 77 18.62 2.53 -1.41
C SER A 77 17.91 2.35 -0.07
N MET A 78 18.53 2.77 1.03
CA MET A 78 17.92 2.71 2.37
C MET A 78 16.66 3.59 2.44
N PHE A 79 16.71 4.80 1.88
CA PHE A 79 15.56 5.70 1.82
C PHE A 79 14.38 5.07 1.06
N LEU A 80 14.63 4.54 -0.14
CA LEU A 80 13.58 3.87 -0.93
C LEU A 80 13.00 2.66 -0.19
N GLN A 81 13.84 1.88 0.49
CA GLN A 81 13.37 0.74 1.28
C GLN A 81 12.51 1.18 2.48
N GLN A 82 12.88 2.27 3.16
CA GLN A 82 12.07 2.84 4.24
C GLN A 82 10.72 3.35 3.73
N GLN A 83 10.70 3.98 2.56
CA GLN A 83 9.46 4.42 1.93
C GLN A 83 8.55 3.25 1.59
N ILE A 84 9.07 2.18 0.99
CA ILE A 84 8.32 0.94 0.74
C ILE A 84 7.73 0.40 2.04
N ASN A 85 8.55 0.21 3.08
CA ASN A 85 8.10 -0.34 4.37
C ASN A 85 7.08 0.57 5.09
N ARG A 86 7.10 1.88 4.82
CA ARG A 86 6.10 2.83 5.34
C ARG A 86 4.77 2.64 4.62
N ILE A 87 4.78 2.57 3.29
CA ILE A 87 3.57 2.39 2.49
C ILE A 87 2.96 0.99 2.75
N GLU A 88 3.78 -0.04 2.96
CA GLU A 88 3.32 -1.38 3.35
C GLU A 88 2.53 -1.34 4.66
N ARG A 89 3.02 -0.64 5.69
CA ARG A 89 2.28 -0.45 6.95
C ARG A 89 0.99 0.36 6.76
N GLU A 90 1.02 1.40 5.94
CA GLU A 90 -0.20 2.17 5.60
C GLU A 90 -1.25 1.29 4.88
N ILE A 91 -0.83 0.29 4.10
CA ILE A 91 -1.74 -0.70 3.50
C ILE A 91 -2.31 -1.65 4.56
N GLU A 92 -1.48 -2.16 5.48
CA GLU A 92 -1.94 -3.04 6.57
C GLU A 92 -3.01 -2.37 7.44
N ASP A 93 -2.82 -1.08 7.74
CA ASP A 93 -3.80 -0.28 8.48
C ASP A 93 -5.13 -0.14 7.71
N LEU A 94 -5.05 0.16 6.40
CA LEU A 94 -6.24 0.25 5.53
C LEU A 94 -6.95 -1.10 5.36
N GLU A 95 -6.21 -2.20 5.26
CA GLU A 95 -6.77 -3.55 5.18
C GLU A 95 -7.51 -3.93 6.47
N THR A 96 -6.97 -3.52 7.62
CA THR A 96 -7.64 -3.68 8.91
C THR A 96 -8.92 -2.85 8.99
N GLU A 97 -8.89 -1.61 8.50
CA GLU A 97 -10.08 -0.74 8.43
C GLU A 97 -11.14 -1.32 7.49
N GLU A 98 -10.76 -1.79 6.30
CA GLU A 98 -11.62 -2.45 5.32
C GLU A 98 -12.33 -3.67 5.93
N MET A 99 -11.59 -4.49 6.68
CA MET A 99 -12.11 -5.67 7.37
C MET A 99 -13.13 -5.27 8.45
N ASN A 100 -12.83 -4.24 9.24
CA ASN A 100 -13.75 -3.72 10.26
C ASN A 100 -15.05 -3.19 9.62
N ILE A 101 -14.97 -2.48 8.50
CA ILE A 101 -16.16 -2.03 7.77
C ILE A 101 -16.95 -3.23 7.24
N SER A 102 -16.27 -4.24 6.70
CA SER A 102 -16.93 -5.44 6.19
C SER A 102 -17.68 -6.21 7.28
N THR A 103 -17.10 -6.33 8.47
CA THR A 103 -17.77 -7.00 9.61
C THR A 103 -18.98 -6.19 10.09
N ASN A 104 -18.86 -4.86 10.14
CA ASN A 104 -19.99 -3.98 10.47
C ASN A 104 -21.13 -4.07 9.43
N GLU A 105 -20.79 -4.07 8.13
CA GLU A 105 -21.78 -4.23 7.06
C GLU A 105 -22.54 -5.55 7.18
N GLU A 106 -21.85 -6.64 7.51
CA GLU A 106 -22.48 -7.95 7.70
C GLU A 106 -23.43 -7.96 8.91
N LEU A 107 -23.08 -7.25 9.99
CA LEU A 107 -23.95 -7.08 11.16
C LEU A 107 -25.22 -6.31 10.81
N ILE A 108 -25.14 -5.21 10.05
CA ILE A 108 -26.35 -4.47 9.67
C ILE A 108 -27.20 -5.29 8.71
N LEU A 109 -26.58 -6.09 7.82
CA LEU A 109 -27.30 -7.00 6.94
C LEU A 109 -28.07 -8.08 7.71
N LYS A 110 -27.50 -8.62 8.80
CA LYS A 110 -28.21 -9.56 9.67
C LYS A 110 -29.42 -8.90 10.34
N ARG A 111 -29.25 -7.67 10.86
CA ARG A 111 -30.35 -6.90 11.45
C ARG A 111 -31.46 -6.59 10.44
N LEU A 112 -31.11 -6.21 9.21
CA LEU A 112 -32.06 -5.98 8.13
C LEU A 112 -32.96 -7.20 7.90
N LYS A 113 -32.35 -8.40 7.78
CA LYS A 113 -33.10 -9.66 7.60
C LYS A 113 -34.05 -9.96 8.76
N GLU A 114 -33.65 -9.63 10.00
CA GLU A 114 -34.52 -9.81 11.17
C GLU A 114 -35.71 -8.86 11.16
N VAL A 115 -35.50 -7.61 10.73
CA VAL A 115 -36.57 -6.61 10.57
C VAL A 115 -37.54 -7.03 9.46
N GLU A 116 -37.02 -7.42 8.29
CA GLU A 116 -37.81 -7.92 7.15
C GLU A 116 -38.69 -9.10 7.57
N LYS A 117 -38.12 -10.12 8.23
CA LYS A 117 -38.86 -11.29 8.72
C LYS A 117 -39.99 -10.90 9.70
N LYS A 118 -39.72 -10.00 10.65
CA LYS A 118 -40.76 -9.51 11.58
C LYS A 118 -41.91 -8.82 10.84
N THR A 119 -41.61 -8.04 9.80
CA THR A 119 -42.65 -7.38 9.01
C THR A 119 -43.49 -8.36 8.19
N GLU A 120 -42.89 -9.41 7.63
CA GLU A 120 -43.61 -10.46 6.91
C GLU A 120 -44.58 -11.23 7.83
N ASP A 121 -44.19 -11.49 9.07
CA ASP A 121 -45.02 -12.18 10.07
C ASP A 121 -46.22 -11.33 10.54
N ILE A 122 -46.16 -10.00 10.43
CA ILE A 122 -47.28 -9.08 10.76
C ILE A 122 -48.32 -9.01 9.63
N ILE A 123 -47.89 -9.25 8.38
CA ILE A 123 -48.74 -9.13 7.18
C ILE A 123 -49.55 -10.43 6.92
N LYS A 124 -49.18 -11.55 7.53
CA LYS A 124 -49.88 -12.85 7.45
C LYS A 124 -50.99 -12.98 8.50
#